data_AF-A0AAV6K9M9-F1
#
_entry.id   AF-A0AAV6K9M9-F1
#
_cell.length_a   1.000
_cell.length_b   1.000
_cell.length_c   1.000
_cell.angle_alpha   90.00
_cell.angle_beta   90.00
_cell.angle_gamma   90.00
#
_symmetry.space_group_name_H-M   'P 1'
#
loop_
_entity.id
_entity.type
_entity.pdbx_description
1 polymer ?
#
loop_
_entity_poly.entity_id
_entity_poly.type
_entity_poly.pdbx_seq_one_letter_code
_entity_poly.pdbx_strand_id
1 'polypeptide(L)' 'MSGARLCALLGELGYEGHGALDPDSFEWPFQYDDDRPILDWICHSLRPSNVLFPSEVSQLRLHSPRLIPV' A
#
# COMPACT_ATOMS: atom_id res chain seq x y z
N MET A 1 -1.69 -14.92 -5.26
CA MET A 1 -1.08 -13.60 -5.02
C MET A 1 0.27 -13.87 -4.33
N SER A 2 1.35 -13.15 -4.63
CA SER A 2 2.70 -13.40 -4.09
C SER A 2 3.35 -12.14 -3.53
N GLY A 3 4.24 -12.30 -2.54
CA GLY A 3 4.97 -11.19 -1.90
C GLY A 3 5.73 -10.31 -2.88
N ALA A 4 6.31 -10.90 -3.91
CA ALA A 4 7.05 -10.19 -4.95
C ALA A 4 6.18 -9.18 -5.72
N ARG A 5 4.94 -9.56 -6.05
CA ARG A 5 4.02 -8.68 -6.78
C ARG A 5 3.49 -7.54 -5.88
N LEU A 6 3.37 -7.76 -4.58
CA LEU A 6 3.05 -6.70 -3.61
C LEU A 6 4.21 -5.70 -3.51
N CYS A 7 5.45 -6.16 -3.38
CA CYS A 7 6.63 -5.29 -3.31
C CYS A 7 6.79 -4.44 -4.60
N ALA A 8 6.56 -5.04 -5.76
CA ALA A 8 6.58 -4.32 -7.04
C ALA A 8 5.51 -3.22 -7.10
N LEU A 9 4.28 -3.53 -6.68
CA LEU A 9 3.19 -2.56 -6.62
C LEU A 9 3.52 -1.38 -5.69
N LEU A 10 4.12 -1.64 -4.53
CA LEU A 10 4.56 -0.58 -3.61
C LEU A 10 5.62 0.32 -4.26
N GLY A 11 6.53 -0.24 -5.06
CA GLY A 11 7.48 0.53 -5.86
C GLY A 11 6.80 1.42 -6.90
N GLU A 12 5.81 0.90 -7.64
CA GLU A 12 5.01 1.67 -8.61
C GLU A 12 4.23 2.82 -7.96
N LEU A 13 3.81 2.64 -6.69
CA LEU A 13 3.13 3.66 -5.89
C LEU A 13 4.09 4.68 -5.24
N GLY A 14 5.40 4.51 -5.40
CA GLY A 14 6.41 5.44 -4.89
C GLY A 14 6.77 5.23 -3.42
N TYR A 15 6.53 4.04 -2.85
CA TYR A 15 6.98 3.71 -1.49
C TYR A 15 8.50 3.56 -1.47
N GLU A 16 9.22 4.50 -0.85
CA GLU A 16 10.69 4.54 -0.83
C GLU A 16 11.33 3.30 -0.19
N GLY A 17 10.64 2.64 0.74
CA GLY A 17 11.13 1.44 1.44
C GLY A 17 10.99 0.13 0.66
N HIS A 18 10.39 0.13 -0.54
CA HIS A 18 10.03 -1.12 -1.24
C HIS A 18 11.23 -2.02 -1.55
N GLY A 19 12.42 -1.45 -1.77
CA GLY A 19 13.63 -2.21 -2.08
C GLY A 19 14.26 -2.92 -0.86
N ALA A 20 13.87 -2.54 0.35
CA ALA A 20 14.29 -3.22 1.59
C ALA A 20 13.31 -4.30 2.03
N LEU A 21 12.17 -4.42 1.34
CA LEU A 21 11.17 -5.44 1.62
C LEU A 21 11.65 -6.77 1.03
N ASP A 22 11.66 -7.80 1.87
CA ASP A 22 11.90 -9.16 1.43
C ASP A 22 10.57 -9.79 0.98
N PRO A 23 10.43 -10.18 -0.31
CA PRO A 23 9.24 -10.85 -0.81
C PRO A 23 8.85 -12.10 -0.01
N ASP A 24 9.84 -12.85 0.49
CA ASP A 24 9.61 -14.12 1.19
C ASP A 24 9.03 -13.89 2.59
N SER A 25 9.26 -12.72 3.18
CA SER A 25 8.61 -12.28 4.43
C SER A 25 7.09 -12.10 4.27
N PHE A 26 6.60 -11.94 3.04
CA PHE A 26 5.17 -11.90 2.73
C PHE A 26 4.61 -13.25 2.31
N GLU A 27 5.30 -14.37 2.48
CA GLU A 27 4.72 -15.69 2.22
C GLU A 27 3.76 -16.13 3.36
N TRP A 28 4.03 -15.78 4.63
CA TRP A 28 3.10 -16.10 5.74
C TRP A 28 1.67 -15.54 5.57
N PRO A 29 1.45 -14.27 5.16
CA PRO A 29 0.12 -13.70 5.09
C PRO A 29 -0.65 -14.21 3.85
N PHE A 30 0.03 -14.77 2.83
CA PHE A 30 -0.64 -15.49 1.75
C PHE A 30 -0.96 -16.96 2.10
N GLN A 31 -0.43 -17.50 3.20
CA GLN A 31 -0.72 -18.86 3.63
C GLN A 31 -2.09 -18.96 4.31
N TYR A 32 -2.46 -17.97 5.12
CA TYR A 32 -3.73 -17.97 5.87
C TYR A 32 -4.91 -17.53 5.00
N ASP A 33 -6.01 -18.29 5.02
CA ASP A 33 -7.20 -18.00 4.22
C ASP A 33 -7.93 -16.70 4.64
N ASP A 34 -7.76 -16.27 5.90
CA ASP A 34 -8.41 -15.09 6.43
C ASP A 34 -7.79 -13.77 5.91
N ASP A 35 -6.49 -13.77 5.63
CA ASP A 35 -5.76 -12.59 5.15
C ASP A 35 -5.73 -12.48 3.62
N ARG A 36 -5.98 -13.59 2.91
CA ARG A 36 -6.00 -13.63 1.43
C ARG A 36 -6.95 -12.61 0.80
N PRO A 37 -8.21 -12.44 1.25
CA PRO A 37 -9.13 -11.51 0.60
C PRO A 37 -8.65 -10.06 0.66
N ILE A 38 -8.07 -9.62 1.78
CA ILE A 38 -7.60 -8.25 1.93
C ILE A 38 -6.34 -8.02 1.09
N LEU A 39 -5.41 -8.98 1.05
CA LEU A 39 -4.20 -8.85 0.23
C LEU A 39 -4.52 -8.87 -1.27
N ASP A 40 -5.48 -9.70 -1.68
CA ASP A 40 -5.94 -9.75 -3.06
C ASP A 40 -6.63 -8.44 -3.46
N TRP A 41 -7.46 -7.87 -2.56
CA TRP A 41 -8.06 -6.56 -2.75
C TRP A 41 -7.02 -5.46 -2.91
N ILE A 42 -6.01 -5.40 -2.04
CA ILE A 42 -4.90 -4.44 -2.09
C ILE A 42 -4.23 -4.50 -3.46
N CYS A 43 -3.89 -5.70 -3.92
CA CYS A 43 -3.12 -5.88 -5.15
C CYS A 43 -3.90 -5.62 -6.45
N HIS A 44 -5.23 -5.67 -6.41
CA HIS A 44 -6.10 -5.38 -7.57
C HIS A 44 -6.68 -3.97 -7.56
N SER A 45 -6.78 -3.36 -6.38
CA SER A 45 -7.49 -2.09 -6.19
C SER A 45 -6.55 -0.91 -6.05
N LEU A 46 -5.35 -1.06 -5.49
CA LEU A 46 -4.40 0.04 -5.39
C LEU A 46 -3.91 0.45 -6.78
N ARG A 47 -4.00 1.75 -7.05
CA ARG A 47 -3.50 2.41 -8.25
C ARG A 47 -2.94 3.77 -7.87
N PRO A 48 -2.00 4.35 -8.64
CA PRO A 48 -1.50 5.70 -8.36
C PRO A 48 -2.62 6.74 -8.23
N SER A 49 -3.75 6.55 -8.91
CA SER A 49 -4.91 7.45 -8.86
C SER A 49 -5.71 7.42 -7.55
N ASN A 50 -5.52 6.43 -6.68
CA ASN A 50 -6.22 6.32 -5.39
C ASN A 50 -5.27 6.27 -4.19
N VAL A 51 -4.00 6.61 -4.41
CA VAL A 51 -2.99 6.77 -3.37
C VAL A 51 -2.66 8.25 -3.26
N LEU A 52 -2.62 8.76 -2.03
CA LEU A 52 -2.25 10.14 -1.77
C LEU A 52 -0.75 10.22 -1.47
N PHE A 53 -0.05 11.09 -2.18
CA PHE A 53 1.33 11.44 -1.88
C PHE A 53 1.43 12.38 -0.67
N PRO A 54 2.58 12.43 0.02
CA PRO A 54 2.76 13.28 1.21
C PRO A 54 2.42 14.77 0.96
N SER A 55 2.70 15.27 -0.25
CA SER A 55 2.35 16.62 -0.69
C SER A 55 0.82 16.82 -0.76
N GLU A 56 0.09 15.86 -1.31
CA GLU A 56 -1.37 15.88 -1.43
C GLU A 56 -2.04 15.78 -0.06
N VAL A 57 -1.52 14.93 0.83
CA VAL A 57 -1.98 14.86 2.23
C VAL A 57 -1.79 16.22 2.91
N SER A 58 -0.64 16.87 2.70
CA SER A 58 -0.36 18.19 3.27
C SER A 58 -1.31 19.26 2.73
N GLN A 59 -1.61 19.22 1.43
CA GLN A 59 -2.61 20.10 0.81
C GLN A 59 -4.02 19.84 1.33
N LEU A 60 -4.45 18.58 1.46
CA LEU A 60 -5.76 18.23 2.02
C LEU A 60 -5.90 18.70 3.47
N ARG A 61 -4.83 18.59 4.28
CA ARG A 61 -4.82 19.12 5.65
C ARG A 61 -4.97 20.63 5.70
N LEU A 62 -4.34 21.35 4.76
CA LEU A 62 -4.47 22.80 4.65
C LEU A 62 -5.90 23.23 4.29
N HIS A 63 -6.56 22.50 3.39
CA HIS A 63 -7.91 22.83 2.90
C HIS A 63 -9.05 22.24 3.74
N SER A 64 -8.77 21.23 4.57
CA SER A 64 -9.77 20.54 5.40
C SER A 64 -9.15 19.98 6.69
N PRO A 65 -8.85 20.86 7.68
CA PRO A 65 -8.15 20.49 8.91
C PRO A 65 -8.90 19.52 9.84
N ARG A 66 -10.15 19.18 9.52
CA ARG A 66 -11.01 18.29 10.33
C ARG A 66 -11.01 16.83 9.86
N LEU A 67 -10.41 16.50 8.72
CA LEU A 67 -10.58 15.18 8.09
C LEU A 67 -9.46 14.15 8.39
N ILE A 68 -8.34 14.54 9.00
CA ILE A 68 -7.23 13.61 9.27
C ILE A 68 -6.79 13.72 10.75
N PRO A 69 -7.17 12.75 11.61
CA PRO A 69 -6.67 12.70 12.99
C PRO A 69 -5.17 12.41 13.03
N VAL A 70 -4.50 12.90 14.09
CA VAL A 70 -3.08 12.65 14.40
C VAL A 70 -2.91 11.25 14.97
#